data_AF-A0A9E2BWQ1-F1
#
_entry.id   AF-A0A9E2BWQ1-F1
#
_cell.length_a   1.000
_cell.length_b   1.000
_cell.length_c   1.000
_cell.angle_alpha   90.00
_cell.angle_beta   90.00
_cell.angle_gamma   90.00
#
_symmetry.space_group_name_H-M   'P 1'
#
loop_
_entity.id
_entity.type
_entity.pdbx_description
1 polymer ?
#
loop_
_entity_poly.entity_id
_entity_poly.type
_entity_poly.pdbx_seq_one_letter_code
_entity_poly.pdbx_strand_id
1 'polypeptide(L)' 'MEKIGYILLGIVAVIWIFAMIAGMIVAFPFGLIGLIAIVGVGFLFIKVLADRLGNKEDDYYSKNVDK' A
#
# COMPACT_ATOMS: atom_id res chain seq x y z
N MET A 1 8.66 5.37 -24.23
CA MET A 1 9.07 4.01 -23.83
C MET A 1 8.90 3.77 -22.33
N GLU A 2 9.22 4.74 -21.48
CA GLU A 2 9.08 4.63 -20.01
C GLU A 2 7.65 4.32 -19.52
N LYS A 3 6.63 5.00 -20.06
CA LYS A 3 5.22 4.76 -19.68
C LYS A 3 4.78 3.31 -19.89
N ILE A 4 5.21 2.68 -20.99
CA ILE A 4 4.91 1.27 -21.29
C ILE A 4 5.61 0.36 -20.29
N GLY A 5 6.86 0.69 -19.92
CA GLY A 5 7.60 0.00 -18.87
C GLY A 5 6.88 0.04 -17.53
N TYR A 6 6.41 1.22 -17.10
CA TYR A 6 5.65 1.35 -15.85
C TYR A 6 4.31 0.61 -15.87
N ILE A 7 3.60 0.59 -17.01
CA ILE A 7 2.36 -0.17 -17.15
C ILE A 7 2.62 -1.67 -16.99
N LEU A 8 3.62 -2.20 -17.68
CA LEU A 8 3.98 -3.62 -17.58
C LEU A 8 4.44 -3.97 -16.16
N LEU A 9 5.27 -3.12 -15.54
CA LEU A 9 5.73 -3.32 -14.17
C LEU A 9 4.56 -3.31 -13.19
N GLY A 10 3.59 -2.43 -13.38
CA GLY A 10 2.36 -2.38 -12.59
C GLY A 10 1.55 -3.68 -12.70
N ILE A 11 1.36 -4.21 -13.92
CA ILE A 11 0.66 -5.48 -14.13
C ILE A 11 1.37 -6.63 -13.41
N VAL A 12 2.69 -6.73 -13.57
CA VAL A 12 3.50 -7.77 -12.92
C VAL A 12 3.41 -7.65 -11.40
N ALA A 13 3.50 -6.44 -10.85
CA ALA A 13 3.36 -6.20 -9.42
C ALA A 13 2.00 -6.67 -8.89
N VAL A 14 0.91 -6.36 -9.60
CA VAL A 14 -0.44 -6.79 -9.23
C VAL A 14 -0.55 -8.31 -9.24
N ILE A 15 -0.10 -8.98 -10.31
CA ILE A 15 -0.10 -10.45 -10.41
C ILE A 15 0.71 -11.07 -9.27
N TRP A 16 1.88 -10.51 -8.98
CA TRP A 16 2.76 -11.00 -7.92
C TRP A 16 2.12 -10.89 -6.53
N ILE A 17 1.43 -9.78 -6.23
CA ILE A 17 0.67 -9.63 -4.98
C ILE A 17 -0.41 -10.70 -4.86
N PHE A 18 -1.19 -10.94 -5.92
CA PHE A 18 -2.22 -11.99 -5.90
C PHE A 18 -1.62 -13.38 -5.72
N ALA A 19 -0.52 -13.69 -6.40
CA ALA A 19 0.17 -14.97 -6.26
C ALA A 19 0.71 -15.17 -4.83
N MET A 20 1.26 -14.13 -4.20
CA MET A 20 1.68 -14.19 -2.80
C MET A 20 0.50 -14.49 -1.87
N ILE A 21 -0.62 -13.77 -2.02
CA ILE A 21 -1.82 -13.98 -1.19
C ILE A 21 -2.34 -15.42 -1.34
N ALA A 22 -2.43 -15.92 -2.58
CA ALA A 22 -2.82 -17.31 -2.84
C ALA A 22 -1.83 -18.31 -2.21
N GLY A 23 -0.53 -18.05 -2.32
CA GLY A 23 0.52 -18.88 -1.69
C GLY A 23 0.40 -18.93 -0.17
N MET A 24 0.08 -17.81 0.48
CA MET A 24 -0.18 -17.77 1.93
C MET A 24 -1.43 -18.57 2.31
N ILE A 25 -2.49 -18.55 1.50
CA ILE A 25 -3.68 -19.38 1.76
C ILE A 25 -3.34 -20.87 1.65
N VAL A 26 -2.56 -21.26 0.64
CA VAL A 26 -2.13 -22.65 0.44
C VAL A 26 -1.21 -23.13 1.58
N ALA A 27 -0.38 -22.24 2.13
CA ALA A 27 0.53 -22.53 3.25
C ALA A 27 -0.16 -22.61 4.63
N PHE A 28 -1.47 -22.88 4.67
CA PHE A 28 -2.22 -23.05 5.91
C PHE A 28 -1.62 -24.17 6.79
N PRO A 29 -1.49 -23.98 8.12
CA PRO A 29 -1.95 -22.82 8.89
C PRO A 29 -0.94 -21.67 8.99
N PHE A 30 0.33 -21.88 8.65
CA PHE A 30 1.40 -20.90 8.85
C PHE A 30 1.18 -19.60 8.06
N GLY A 31 0.59 -19.69 6.87
CA GLY A 31 0.29 -18.52 6.06
C GLY A 31 -0.73 -17.54 6.68
N LEU A 32 -1.50 -17.96 7.70
CA LEU A 32 -2.35 -17.06 8.48
C LEU A 32 -1.53 -15.94 9.14
N ILE A 33 -0.31 -16.24 9.61
CA ILE A 33 0.56 -15.25 10.24
C ILE A 33 0.89 -14.13 9.25
N GLY A 34 1.23 -14.49 8.01
CA GLY A 34 1.51 -13.53 6.95
C GLY A 34 0.29 -12.70 6.57
N LEU A 35 -0.89 -13.34 6.45
CA LEU A 35 -2.14 -12.64 6.14
C LEU A 35 -2.52 -11.63 7.23
N ILE A 36 -2.40 -12.01 8.51
CA ILE A 36 -2.65 -11.11 9.64
C ILE A 36 -1.68 -9.93 9.62
N ALA A 37 -0.40 -10.18 9.36
CA ALA A 37 0.60 -9.12 9.26
C ALA A 37 0.27 -8.13 8.14
N ILE A 38 -0.11 -8.61 6.95
CA ILE A 38 -0.49 -7.77 5.81
C ILE A 38 -1.72 -6.91 6.14
N VAL A 39 -2.75 -7.51 6.74
CA VAL A 39 -3.96 -6.76 7.13
C VAL A 39 -3.61 -5.70 8.19
N GLY A 40 -2.81 -6.06 9.20
CA GLY A 40 -2.39 -5.14 10.26
C GLY A 40 -1.60 -3.94 9.72
N VAL A 41 -0.59 -4.20 8.88
CA VAL A 41 0.21 -3.13 8.26
C VAL A 41 -0.63 -2.31 7.29
N GLY A 42 -1.48 -2.94 6.48
CA GLY A 42 -2.37 -2.25 5.55
C GLY A 42 -3.33 -1.31 6.28
N PHE A 43 -3.90 -1.74 7.40
CA PHE A 43 -4.77 -0.90 8.23
C PHE A 43 -4.03 0.32 8.80
N LEU A 44 -2.83 0.12 9.34
CA LEU A 44 -2.00 1.23 9.84
C LEU A 44 -1.61 2.20 8.74
N PHE A 45 -1.27 1.70 7.55
CA PHE A 45 -0.94 2.52 6.40
C PHE A 45 -2.13 3.38 5.94
N ILE A 46 -3.32 2.77 5.83
CA ILE A 46 -4.56 3.49 5.50
C ILE A 46 -4.87 4.56 6.56
N LYS A 47 -4.69 4.24 7.86
CA LYS A 47 -4.84 5.23 8.93
C LYS A 47 -3.92 6.43 8.72
N VAL A 48 -2.63 6.19 8.49
CA VAL A 48 -1.66 7.29 8.27
C VAL A 48 -2.01 8.13 7.06
N LEU A 49 -2.47 7.51 5.96
CA LEU A 49 -2.94 8.25 4.78
C LEU A 49 -4.18 9.09 5.09
N ALA A 50 -5.15 8.54 5.82
CA ALA A 50 -6.35 9.25 6.22
C ALA A 50 -6.02 10.44 7.13
N ASP A 51 -5.14 10.24 8.11
CA ASP A 51 -4.66 11.29 9.01
C ASP A 51 -3.94 12.39 8.23
N ARG A 52 -3.12 12.03 7.23
CA ARG A 52 -2.43 13.01 6.36
C ARG A 52 -3.41 13.82 5.53
N LEU A 53 -4.40 13.19 4.89
CA LEU A 53 -5.40 13.88 4.07
C LEU A 53 -6.33 14.78 4.91
N GLY A 54 -6.55 14.44 6.17
CA GLY A 54 -7.38 15.21 7.11
C GLY A 54 -6.67 16.37 7.81
N ASN A 55 -5.33 16.47 7.72
CA ASN A 55 -4.56 17.46 8.47
C ASN A 55 -4.56 18.84 7.80
N LYS A 56 -5.56 19.66 8.16
CA LYS A 56 -5.75 21.02 7.63
C LYS A 56 -4.65 22.02 8.01
N GLU A 57 -3.96 21.82 9.15
CA GLU A 57 -2.86 22.70 9.55
C GLU A 57 -1.62 22.47 8.69
N ASP A 58 -1.21 21.21 8.47
CA ASP A 58 -0.09 20.88 7.58
C ASP A 58 -0.36 21.34 6.14
N ASP A 59 -1.61 21.22 5.68
CA ASP A 59 -2.07 21.72 4.39
C ASP A 59 -1.99 23.25 4.30
N TYR A 60 -2.23 23.97 5.40
CA TYR A 60 -2.11 25.43 5.46
C TYR A 60 -0.64 25.88 5.44
N TYR A 61 0.23 25.26 6.24
CA TYR A 61 1.65 25.62 6.28
C TYR A 61 2.37 25.26 4.97
N SER A 62 2.12 24.08 4.39
CA SER A 62 2.69 23.69 3.10
C SER A 62 2.27 24.60 1.93
N LYS A 63 1.09 25.22 2.00
CA LYS A 63 0.59 26.13 0.94
C LYS A 63 0.96 27.60 1.15
N ASN A 64 1.24 28.02 2.38
CA ASN A 64 1.38 29.44 2.72
C ASN A 64 2.75 29.86 3.27
N VAL A 65 3.61 28.92 3.68
CA VAL A 65 4.90 29.25 4.32
C VAL A 65 6.12 29.06 3.40
N ASP A 66 5.98 28.38 2.26
CA ASP A 66 6.97 28.46 1.17
C ASP A 66 6.56 29.52 0.14
N LYS A 67 6.69 30.80 0.52
CA LYS A 67 6.75 31.95 -0.40
C LYS A 67 7.79 32.96 0.06
#